data_AF-A0A7Y4TKS6-F1
#
_entry.id   AF-A0A7Y4TKS6-F1
#
_cell.length_a   1.000
_cell.length_b   1.000
_cell.length_c   1.000
_cell.angle_alpha   90.00
_cell.angle_beta   90.00
_cell.angle_gamma   90.00
#
_symmetry.space_group_name_H-M   'P 1'
#
loop_
_entity.id
_entity.type
_entity.pdbx_description
1 polymer ?
#
loop_
_entity_poly.entity_id
_entity_poly.type
_entity_poly.pdbx_seq_one_letter_code
_entity_poly.pdbx_strand_id
1 'polypeptide(L)' 'MLWKIVMILGILGVLLGLAVTGISLALPIATDGRTSWEEAMIGIIPGVLLLIVAFMMFIVGLIFVLKNRKK' A
#
# COMPACT_ATOMS: atom_id res chain seq x y z
N MET A 1 7.44 -12.01 18.68
CA MET A 1 6.43 -10.95 18.47
C MET A 1 6.77 -10.00 17.33
N LEU A 2 8.04 -9.58 17.18
CA LEU A 2 8.50 -8.65 16.14
C LEU A 2 7.96 -8.94 14.73
N TRP A 3 8.09 -10.16 14.23
CA TRP A 3 7.65 -10.51 12.87
C TRP A 3 6.14 -10.38 12.64
N LYS A 4 5.33 -10.56 13.69
CA LYS A 4 3.89 -10.31 13.62
C LYS A 4 3.62 -8.81 13.46
N ILE A 5 4.39 -7.96 14.15
CA ILE A 5 4.28 -6.49 14.02
C ILE A 5 4.65 -6.06 12.60
N VAL A 6 5.78 -6.55 12.05
CA VAL A 6 6.20 -6.25 10.68
C VAL A 6 5.11 -6.66 9.67
N MET A 7 4.51 -7.85 9.86
CA MET A 7 3.41 -8.32 9.01
C MET A 7 2.18 -7.39 9.11
N ILE A 8 1.79 -6.97 10.32
CA ILE A 8 0.66 -6.05 10.53
C ILE A 8 0.94 -4.69 9.88
N LEU A 9 2.14 -4.14 10.06
CA LEU A 9 2.55 -2.89 9.41
C LEU A 9 2.52 -3.01 7.88
N GLY A 10 2.95 -4.15 7.34
CA GLY A 10 2.81 -4.44 5.91
C GLY A 10 1.36 -4.42 5.44
N ILE A 11 0.45 -5.08 6.17
CA ILE A 11 -1.00 -5.07 5.85
C ILE A 11 -1.56 -3.65 5.90
N LEU A 12 -1.29 -2.89 6.96
CA LEU A 12 -1.77 -1.52 7.11
C LEU A 12 -1.21 -0.61 6.01
N GLY A 13 0.06 -0.78 5.65
CA GLY A 13 0.69 -0.05 4.55
C GLY A 13 0.06 -0.39 3.19
N VAL A 14 -0.29 -1.65 2.94
CA VAL A 14 -0.98 -2.06 1.71
C VAL A 14 -2.38 -1.43 1.65
N LEU A 15 -3.13 -1.46 2.76
CA LEU A 15 -4.45 -0.82 2.82
C LEU A 15 -4.36 0.68 2.59
N LEU A 16 -3.39 1.35 3.20
CA LEU A 16 -3.15 2.78 3.01
C LEU A 16 -2.76 3.09 1.56
N GLY A 17 -1.82 2.35 0.99
CA GLY A 17 -1.40 2.54 -0.39
C GLY A 17 -2.53 2.30 -1.39
N LEU A 18 -3.37 1.28 -1.16
CA LEU A 18 -4.56 1.01 -1.99
C LEU A 18 -5.55 2.16 -1.90
N ALA A 19 -5.80 2.68 -0.70
CA ALA A 19 -6.70 3.81 -0.51
C ALA A 19 -6.17 5.06 -1.22
N VAL A 20 -4.89 5.41 -1.03
CA VAL A 20 -4.27 6.59 -1.66
C VAL A 20 -4.31 6.46 -3.17
N THR A 21 -3.77 5.37 -3.74
CA THR A 21 -3.75 5.17 -5.19
C THR A 21 -5.15 5.08 -5.78
N GLY A 22 -6.06 4.37 -5.13
CA GLY A 22 -7.44 4.21 -5.57
C GLY A 22 -8.21 5.53 -5.59
N ILE A 23 -8.10 6.33 -4.52
CA ILE A 23 -8.71 7.67 -4.45
C ILE A 23 -8.11 8.57 -5.53
N SER A 24 -6.78 8.58 -5.68
CA SER A 24 -6.13 9.43 -6.68
C SER A 24 -6.50 9.06 -8.11
N LEU A 25 -6.63 7.77 -8.44
CA LEU A 25 -7.14 7.31 -9.74
C LEU A 25 -8.61 7.68 -9.95
N ALA A 26 -9.41 7.66 -8.89
CA ALA A 26 -10.83 7.99 -8.96
C ALA A 26 -11.08 9.49 -9.11
N LEU A 27 -10.19 10.37 -8.61
CA LEU A 27 -10.40 11.81 -8.59
C LEU A 27 -10.73 12.42 -9.97
N PRO A 28 -9.96 12.18 -11.07
CA PRO A 28 -10.28 12.76 -12.37
C PRO A 28 -11.65 12.32 -12.91
N ILE A 29 -12.04 11.08 -12.61
CA ILE A 29 -13.29 10.46 -13.09
C ILE A 29 -14.48 10.96 -12.25
N ALA A 30 -14.34 10.95 -10.93
CA ALA A 30 -15.41 11.29 -9.98
C ALA A 30 -15.67 12.80 -9.88
N THR A 31 -14.77 13.63 -10.40
CA THR A 31 -14.89 15.10 -10.37
C THR A 31 -15.15 15.71 -11.75
N ASP A 32 -15.55 14.89 -12.75
CA ASP A 32 -15.81 15.34 -14.12
C ASP A 32 -14.66 16.16 -14.73
N GLY A 33 -13.41 15.75 -14.45
CA GLY A 33 -12.21 16.41 -14.96
C GLY A 33 -11.81 17.70 -14.25
N ARG A 34 -12.42 18.06 -13.10
CA ARG A 34 -11.95 19.19 -12.27
C ARG A 34 -10.55 18.96 -11.71
N THR A 35 -10.16 17.71 -11.51
CA THR A 35 -8.77 17.31 -11.24
C THR A 35 -8.18 16.69 -12.51
N SER A 36 -7.05 17.22 -12.96
CA SER A 36 -6.34 16.68 -14.13
C SER A 36 -5.64 15.36 -13.80
N TRP A 37 -5.33 14.58 -14.84
CA TRP A 37 -4.55 13.34 -14.66
C TRP A 37 -3.14 13.65 -14.15
N GLU A 38 -2.55 14.77 -14.58
CA GLU A 38 -1.25 15.25 -14.14
C GLU A 38 -1.24 15.61 -12.65
N GLU A 39 -2.31 16.23 -12.13
CA GLU A 39 -2.46 16.48 -10.70
C GLU A 39 -2.67 15.19 -9.91
N ALA A 40 -3.50 14.28 -10.42
CA ALA A 40 -3.74 12.99 -9.79
C ALA A 40 -2.47 12.12 -9.71
N MET A 41 -1.53 12.27 -10.65
CA MET A 41 -0.24 11.56 -10.62
C MET A 41 0.55 11.81 -9.33
N ILE A 42 0.40 12.98 -8.71
CA ILE A 42 1.05 13.32 -7.44
C ILE A 42 0.62 12.38 -6.32
N GLY A 43 -0.61 11.87 -6.35
CA GLY A 43 -1.08 10.87 -5.39
C GLY A 43 -0.85 9.42 -5.86
N ILE A 44 -1.02 9.16 -7.17
CA ILE A 44 -0.87 7.82 -7.74
C ILE A 44 0.56 7.29 -7.57
N ILE A 45 1.57 8.06 -7.97
CA ILE A 45 2.97 7.62 -7.97
C ILE A 45 3.45 7.24 -6.57
N PRO A 46 3.37 8.12 -5.55
CA PRO A 46 3.79 7.75 -4.20
C PRO A 46 2.89 6.66 -3.58
N GLY A 47 1.59 6.62 -3.92
CA GLY A 47 0.71 5.55 -3.47
C GLY A 47 1.14 4.17 -4.00
N VAL A 48 1.51 4.08 -5.27
CA VAL A 48 2.02 2.83 -5.88
C VAL A 48 3.36 2.44 -5.28
N LEU A 49 4.26 3.40 -5.06
CA LEU A 49 5.53 3.12 -4.39
C LEU A 49 5.32 2.61 -2.96
N LEU A 50 4.42 3.22 -2.21
CA LEU A 50 4.03 2.77 -0.88
C LEU A 50 3.46 1.35 -0.92
N LEU A 51 2.60 1.04 -1.91
CA LEU A 51 2.05 -0.30 -2.10
C LEU A 51 3.15 -1.36 -2.29
N ILE A 52 4.12 -1.09 -3.16
CA ILE A 52 5.23 -2.01 -3.42
C ILE A 52 6.02 -2.25 -2.13
N VAL A 53 6.40 -1.19 -1.42
CA VAL A 53 7.18 -1.29 -0.18
C VAL A 53 6.40 -2.03 0.90
N ALA A 54 5.12 -1.69 1.09
CA ALA A 54 4.27 -2.33 2.09
C ALA A 54 4.02 -3.81 1.78
N PHE A 55 3.83 -4.15 0.52
CA PHE A 55 3.67 -5.53 0.08
C PHE A 55 4.94 -6.35 0.34
N MET A 56 6.11 -5.79 0.06
CA MET A 56 7.39 -6.44 0.40
C MET A 56 7.55 -6.66 1.91
N MET A 57 7.21 -5.67 2.74
CA MET A 57 7.20 -5.83 4.20
C MET A 57 6.23 -6.92 4.67
N PHE A 58 5.03 -6.98 4.07
CA PHE A 58 4.05 -8.02 4.36
C PHE A 58 4.60 -9.42 4.04
N ILE A 59 5.18 -9.61 2.86
CA ILE A 59 5.78 -10.90 2.45
C ILE A 59 6.90 -11.30 3.41
N VAL A 60 7.82 -10.37 3.72
CA VAL A 60 8.91 -10.63 4.66
C VAL A 60 8.36 -11.02 6.03
N GLY A 61 7.41 -10.24 6.57
CA GLY A 61 6.75 -10.53 7.84
C GLY A 61 6.09 -11.91 7.85
N LEU A 62 5.36 -12.25 6.79
CA LEU A 62 4.67 -13.54 6.63
C LEU A 62 5.67 -14.71 6.61
N ILE A 63 6.73 -14.63 5.80
CA ILE A 63 7.76 -15.68 5.70
C ILE A 63 8.36 -15.96 7.07
N PHE A 64 8.77 -14.92 7.81
CA PHE A 64 9.37 -15.10 9.13
C PHE A 64 8.38 -15.57 10.19
N VAL A 65 7.11 -15.11 10.15
CA VAL A 65 6.06 -15.63 11.04
C VAL A 65 5.83 -17.12 10.81
N LEU A 66 5.78 -17.58 9.56
CA LEU A 66 5.59 -18.98 9.23
C LEU A 66 6.79 -19.84 9.61
N LYS A 67 8.01 -19.37 9.30
CA LYS A 67 9.25 -20.08 9.63
C LYS A 67 9.43 -20.23 11.15
N ASN A 68 9.13 -19.18 11.92
CA ASN A 68 9.28 -19.19 13.38
C ASN A 68 8.12 -19.87 14.12
N ARG A 69 7.05 -20.30 13.43
CA ARG A 69 6.00 -21.15 14.02
C ARG A 69 6.34 -22.65 14.01
N LYS A 70 7.28 -23.06 13.16
CA LYS A 70 7.71 -24.47 13.01
C LYS A 70 8.88 -24.87 13.90
N LYS A 71 9.49 -23.90 14.59
CA LYS A 71 10.45 -24.11 15.68
C LYS A 71 9.74 -23.84 17.00
#